data_AF-A0A411X2V1-F1
#
_entry.id   AF-A0A411X2V1-F1
#
_cell.length_a   1.000
_cell.length_b   1.000
_cell.length_c   1.000
_cell.angle_alpha   90.00
_cell.angle_beta   90.00
_cell.angle_gamma   90.00
#
_symmetry.space_group_name_H-M   'P 1'
#
loop_
_entity.id
_entity.type
_entity.pdbx_description
1 polymer ?
#
loop_
_entity_poly.entity_id
_entity_poly.type
_entity_poly.pdbx_seq_one_letter_code
_entity_poly.pdbx_strand_id
1 'polypeptide(L)'
;MKRYLQSLFLFLLFQSVVHAQAPLPPAANTDPAKAQVVLPEPANPALPSLILIGDSTVRNGHDDGQGKGPAGQWGWGNPIANYVDTSKINVVNRAVGGLSSRTYVTSGHWQRTLALVKRGDVVLMQFGHNDASAINDTSRARGTIRGTGNETEEIDNLLTKRRETVRSYGWYLGDYIAQIRAKGATPVVVSLIPRKRWDDHGKVLRNAGDYAGWAKEVARRENAGFIDLNELAARRYDQIGRDEVMKLFPQVAPDETVHTNWAGADLNARIVVGGIKALGLQPLVGALNERGKAIPASPASEDERPVVDAKSVKAEQAANTALPTLHLVGDSTVKSGGAGGHVGWGERIAPYFDTGKVNVVNHAIGGRSSRTFFTEGRWNRVLEQLKAGDVVLIQFGHNDGGRIGDPAMKGRASGPGTGPETVEDKKPDGTVEQVHTFGWYMARYVQDAKAKGATVVLLSPVPHRDAWQDRRDFENFAQWDREVAQRHGARFADLTMAITDGYRRAGASIVDTYFSDARTHTNDAGAAFNAQRVVAALKGLPGGLVDQWLSAQGRAAGIAENR
;
A
#
# COMPACT_ATOMS: atom_id res chain seq x y z
N MET A 1 -71.05 -3.39 21.42
CA MET A 1 -71.88 -4.56 21.78
C MET A 1 -71.27 -5.79 21.10
N LYS A 2 -71.02 -6.90 21.81
CA LYS A 2 -70.59 -8.26 21.35
C LYS A 2 -69.66 -8.35 20.11
N ARG A 3 -68.35 -8.59 20.27
CA ARG A 3 -67.68 -9.93 20.28
C ARG A 3 -67.90 -10.76 19.00
N TYR A 4 -66.80 -11.14 18.33
CA TYR A 4 -66.29 -12.52 18.32
C TYR A 4 -64.79 -12.57 17.96
N LEU A 5 -64.05 -13.48 18.62
CA LEU A 5 -62.67 -13.84 18.31
C LEU A 5 -62.63 -14.86 17.17
N GLN A 6 -61.55 -14.86 16.40
CA GLN A 6 -60.88 -16.11 16.02
C GLN A 6 -59.38 -15.89 15.82
N SER A 7 -58.57 -16.57 16.61
CA SER A 7 -57.11 -16.55 16.52
C SER A 7 -56.65 -17.46 15.39
N LEU A 8 -55.76 -16.97 14.51
CA LEU A 8 -55.09 -17.81 13.52
C LEU A 8 -53.61 -17.94 13.86
N PHE A 9 -53.23 -19.09 14.42
CA PHE A 9 -51.83 -19.50 14.56
C PHE A 9 -51.29 -19.86 13.18
N LEU A 10 -50.47 -19.01 12.57
CA LEU A 10 -49.82 -19.33 11.30
C LEU A 10 -48.45 -19.96 11.56
N PHE A 11 -48.39 -21.30 11.48
CA PHE A 11 -47.13 -22.04 11.51
C PHE A 11 -46.35 -21.78 10.22
N LEU A 12 -45.28 -20.98 10.30
CA LEU A 12 -44.36 -20.76 9.20
C LEU A 12 -43.48 -22.00 8.99
N LEU A 13 -43.96 -22.90 8.13
CA LEU A 13 -43.15 -23.97 7.55
C LEU A 13 -42.04 -23.35 6.69
N PHE A 14 -40.83 -23.24 7.25
CA PHE A 14 -39.62 -23.00 6.48
C PHE A 14 -39.36 -24.21 5.56
N GLN A 15 -39.86 -24.15 4.33
CA GLN A 15 -39.31 -24.99 3.28
C GLN A 15 -37.93 -24.47 2.91
N SER A 16 -36.91 -25.28 3.17
CA SER A 16 -35.55 -25.07 2.71
C SER A 16 -35.50 -25.24 1.19
N VAL A 17 -35.80 -24.17 0.45
CA VAL A 17 -35.57 -24.12 -0.99
C VAL A 17 -34.06 -24.14 -1.23
N VAL A 18 -33.53 -25.35 -1.44
CA VAL A 18 -32.19 -25.57 -1.97
C VAL A 18 -32.15 -24.91 -3.35
N HIS A 19 -31.62 -23.70 -3.40
CA HIS A 19 -31.34 -23.02 -4.65
C HIS A 19 -30.19 -23.76 -5.31
N ALA A 20 -30.52 -24.66 -6.23
CA ALA A 20 -29.56 -25.16 -7.21
C ALA A 20 -28.95 -23.94 -7.90
N GLN A 21 -27.63 -23.75 -7.77
CA GLN A 21 -26.95 -22.67 -8.47
C GLN A 21 -27.22 -22.82 -9.96
N ALA A 22 -27.76 -21.76 -10.58
CA ALA A 22 -27.93 -21.71 -12.02
C ALA A 22 -26.57 -21.99 -12.69
N PRO A 23 -26.50 -22.85 -13.72
CA PRO A 23 -25.24 -23.18 -14.36
C PRO A 23 -24.58 -21.91 -14.89
N LEU A 24 -23.31 -21.72 -14.54
CA LEU A 24 -22.54 -20.55 -14.98
C LEU A 24 -22.58 -20.47 -16.52
N PRO A 25 -22.89 -19.29 -17.10
CA PRO A 25 -22.98 -19.17 -18.55
C PRO A 25 -21.64 -19.55 -19.19
N PRO A 26 -21.67 -20.32 -20.30
CA PRO A 26 -20.48 -20.93 -20.86
C PRO A 26 -19.44 -19.86 -21.19
N ALA A 27 -18.21 -20.12 -20.75
CA ALA A 27 -17.11 -19.19 -20.92
C ALA A 27 -16.82 -19.00 -22.40
N ALA A 28 -17.33 -17.87 -22.87
CA ALA A 28 -16.85 -17.18 -24.02
C ALA A 28 -15.49 -16.53 -23.58
N ASN A 29 -14.25 -16.95 -23.93
CA ASN A 29 -13.65 -17.63 -25.10
C ASN A 29 -12.84 -16.61 -25.93
N THR A 30 -11.73 -16.01 -25.48
CA THR A 30 -11.12 -14.78 -26.09
C THR A 30 -10.83 -14.89 -27.61
N ASP A 31 -11.67 -14.46 -28.55
CA ASP A 31 -12.06 -13.07 -28.91
C ASP A 31 -13.33 -12.49 -28.23
N PRO A 32 -13.36 -12.46 -26.90
CA PRO A 32 -14.39 -13.08 -26.05
C PRO A 32 -15.32 -14.18 -26.62
N ALA A 33 -15.29 -14.59 -27.90
CA ALA A 33 -15.98 -15.78 -28.46
C ALA A 33 -15.16 -16.74 -29.39
N LYS A 34 -13.81 -16.65 -29.51
CA LYS A 34 -12.97 -17.57 -30.32
C LYS A 34 -11.71 -18.28 -29.72
N ALA A 35 -11.27 -18.09 -28.46
CA ALA A 35 -10.31 -19.03 -27.81
C ALA A 35 -10.66 -19.50 -26.37
N GLN A 36 -11.00 -20.79 -26.23
CA GLN A 36 -11.33 -21.50 -24.98
C GLN A 36 -10.05 -21.95 -24.27
N VAL A 37 -9.32 -21.01 -23.67
CA VAL A 37 -8.11 -21.33 -22.90
C VAL A 37 -8.53 -22.09 -21.64
N VAL A 38 -8.23 -23.38 -21.59
CA VAL A 38 -8.31 -24.20 -20.37
C VAL A 38 -7.19 -23.73 -19.44
N LEU A 39 -7.51 -22.72 -18.63
CA LEU A 39 -6.62 -22.18 -17.61
C LEU A 39 -6.62 -23.12 -16.40
N PRO A 40 -5.46 -23.33 -15.74
CA PRO A 40 -5.36 -24.20 -14.58
C PRO A 40 -6.27 -23.74 -13.43
N GLU A 41 -6.60 -24.69 -12.58
CA GLU A 41 -7.28 -24.52 -11.29
C GLU A 41 -6.37 -25.09 -10.17
N PRO A 42 -6.65 -24.85 -8.88
CA PRO A 42 -5.86 -25.42 -7.80
C PRO A 42 -5.86 -26.96 -7.84
N ALA A 43 -4.69 -27.57 -8.04
CA ALA A 43 -4.53 -29.02 -8.10
C ALA A 43 -4.86 -29.72 -6.77
N ASN A 44 -4.63 -29.04 -5.64
CA ASN A 44 -5.05 -29.47 -4.32
C ASN A 44 -5.77 -28.31 -3.60
N PRO A 45 -7.09 -28.37 -3.38
CA PRO A 45 -7.86 -27.28 -2.77
C PRO A 45 -7.51 -27.03 -1.29
N ALA A 46 -6.88 -28.00 -0.61
CA ALA A 46 -6.42 -27.85 0.77
C ALA A 46 -5.11 -27.04 0.89
N LEU A 47 -4.35 -26.88 -0.21
CA LEU A 47 -3.14 -26.06 -0.22
C LEU A 47 -3.45 -24.58 -0.51
N PRO A 48 -2.64 -23.64 0.00
CA PRO A 48 -2.64 -22.27 -0.48
C PRO A 48 -2.31 -22.21 -1.98
N SER A 49 -2.69 -21.12 -2.65
CA SER A 49 -2.43 -20.91 -4.07
C SER A 49 -1.62 -19.65 -4.32
N LEU A 50 -0.59 -19.76 -5.16
CA LEU A 50 -0.04 -18.65 -5.94
C LEU A 50 -0.88 -18.52 -7.22
N ILE A 51 -1.73 -17.51 -7.27
CA ILE A 51 -2.59 -17.21 -8.43
C ILE A 51 -1.95 -16.06 -9.22
N LEU A 52 -1.85 -16.20 -10.53
CA LEU A 52 -1.33 -15.12 -11.40
C LEU A 52 -2.43 -14.61 -12.31
N ILE A 53 -2.60 -13.30 -12.42
CA ILE A 53 -3.47 -12.65 -13.43
C ILE A 53 -2.65 -11.66 -14.25
N GLY A 54 -3.01 -11.49 -15.52
CA GLY A 54 -2.25 -10.64 -16.42
C GLY A 54 -2.41 -10.99 -17.90
N ASP A 55 -1.44 -10.52 -18.68
CA ASP A 55 -1.46 -10.55 -20.15
C ASP A 55 -0.55 -11.63 -20.80
N SER A 56 -0.20 -11.46 -22.08
CA SER A 56 0.64 -12.36 -22.86
C SER A 56 2.07 -12.50 -22.34
N THR A 57 2.55 -11.57 -21.50
CA THR A 57 3.86 -11.61 -20.84
C THR A 57 3.84 -12.36 -19.50
N VAL A 58 2.66 -12.78 -19.03
CA VAL A 58 2.48 -13.57 -17.79
C VAL A 58 1.96 -14.98 -18.09
N ARG A 59 1.10 -15.15 -19.10
CA ARG A 59 0.33 -16.38 -19.41
C ARG A 59 1.14 -17.69 -19.42
N ASN A 60 0.42 -18.77 -19.17
CA ASN A 60 0.84 -20.12 -19.56
C ASN A 60 0.88 -20.27 -21.09
N GLY A 61 1.57 -21.31 -21.55
CA GLY A 61 1.43 -21.79 -22.92
C GLY A 61 2.50 -22.79 -23.32
N HIS A 62 2.49 -23.08 -24.61
CA HIS A 62 3.49 -23.79 -25.38
C HIS A 62 3.71 -22.92 -26.62
N ASP A 63 4.90 -22.31 -26.75
CA ASP A 63 5.42 -21.59 -27.95
C ASP A 63 4.44 -20.76 -28.81
N ASP A 64 3.41 -20.21 -28.16
CA ASP A 64 2.22 -19.60 -28.75
C ASP A 64 1.51 -20.37 -29.88
N GLY A 65 1.77 -21.68 -30.01
CA GLY A 65 1.23 -22.54 -31.07
C GLY A 65 2.04 -22.49 -32.37
N GLN A 66 3.24 -21.88 -32.35
CA GLN A 66 4.12 -21.78 -33.50
C GLN A 66 5.02 -23.03 -33.70
N GLY A 67 5.04 -23.97 -32.75
CA GLY A 67 5.92 -25.15 -32.81
C GLY A 67 7.41 -24.82 -32.61
N LYS A 68 7.71 -23.64 -32.03
CA LYS A 68 9.06 -23.10 -31.81
C LYS A 68 9.70 -23.49 -30.47
N GLY A 69 8.99 -24.25 -29.63
CA GLY A 69 9.46 -24.67 -28.31
C GLY A 69 9.98 -23.50 -27.46
N PRO A 70 11.15 -23.64 -26.78
CA PRO A 70 11.74 -22.57 -25.96
C PRO A 70 12.00 -21.23 -26.69
N ALA A 71 12.05 -21.22 -28.04
CA ALA A 71 12.27 -20.02 -28.84
C ALA A 71 10.99 -19.27 -29.24
N GLY A 72 9.80 -19.84 -29.02
CA GLY A 72 8.49 -19.16 -29.19
C GLY A 72 8.22 -18.11 -28.10
N GLN A 73 7.00 -17.57 -28.03
CA GLN A 73 6.65 -16.59 -26.99
C GLN A 73 6.28 -17.27 -25.65
N TRP A 74 6.86 -16.77 -24.55
CA TRP A 74 6.61 -17.26 -23.19
C TRP A 74 6.39 -16.10 -22.21
N GLY A 75 5.38 -16.26 -21.34
CA GLY A 75 5.16 -15.38 -20.20
C GLY A 75 5.89 -15.87 -18.96
N TRP A 76 6.37 -14.95 -18.11
CA TRP A 76 7.17 -15.28 -16.92
C TRP A 76 6.40 -16.08 -15.86
N GLY A 77 5.07 -15.99 -15.86
CA GLY A 77 4.21 -16.74 -14.95
C GLY A 77 4.19 -18.24 -15.22
N ASN A 78 4.76 -18.71 -16.34
CA ASN A 78 4.92 -20.13 -16.65
C ASN A 78 6.17 -20.73 -15.93
N PRO A 79 7.41 -20.24 -16.15
CA PRO A 79 8.58 -20.76 -15.45
C PRO A 79 8.60 -20.53 -13.92
N ILE A 80 7.70 -19.73 -13.34
CA ILE A 80 7.65 -19.54 -11.88
C ILE A 80 7.43 -20.86 -11.10
N ALA A 81 6.74 -21.84 -11.72
CA ALA A 81 6.54 -23.16 -11.14
C ALA A 81 7.86 -23.91 -10.86
N ASN A 82 8.94 -23.59 -11.58
CA ASN A 82 10.27 -24.19 -11.37
C ASN A 82 10.95 -23.77 -10.07
N TYR A 83 10.41 -22.76 -9.36
CA TYR A 83 11.01 -22.16 -8.16
C TYR A 83 10.26 -22.45 -6.86
N VAL A 84 9.10 -23.12 -6.95
CA VAL A 84 8.28 -23.52 -5.80
C VAL A 84 8.18 -25.04 -5.67
N ASP A 85 7.83 -25.48 -4.47
CA ASP A 85 7.49 -26.85 -4.13
C ASP A 85 5.97 -27.02 -4.23
N THR A 86 5.52 -27.64 -5.33
CA THR A 86 4.09 -27.79 -5.63
C THR A 86 3.36 -28.78 -4.69
N SER A 87 4.09 -29.49 -3.81
CA SER A 87 3.47 -30.25 -2.71
C SER A 87 3.00 -29.35 -1.55
N LYS A 88 3.44 -28.08 -1.51
CA LYS A 88 3.13 -27.10 -0.46
C LYS A 88 2.26 -25.94 -0.92
N ILE A 89 2.25 -25.63 -2.22
CA ILE A 89 1.47 -24.52 -2.79
C ILE A 89 1.02 -24.84 -4.22
N ASN A 90 -0.21 -24.49 -4.59
CA ASN A 90 -0.65 -24.53 -5.98
C ASN A 90 -0.04 -23.38 -6.78
N VAL A 91 0.33 -23.61 -8.04
CA VAL A 91 0.63 -22.54 -9.01
C VAL A 91 -0.50 -22.48 -10.03
N VAL A 92 -1.28 -21.41 -9.97
CA VAL A 92 -2.53 -21.26 -10.72
C VAL A 92 -2.43 -20.01 -11.59
N ASN A 93 -1.66 -20.10 -12.68
CA ASN A 93 -1.51 -19.00 -13.62
C ASN A 93 -2.77 -18.87 -14.49
N ARG A 94 -3.54 -17.82 -14.26
CA ARG A 94 -4.82 -17.48 -14.91
C ARG A 94 -4.67 -16.33 -15.92
N ALA A 95 -3.45 -15.89 -16.22
CA ALA A 95 -3.21 -14.81 -17.18
C ALA A 95 -3.52 -15.25 -18.63
N VAL A 96 -4.01 -14.31 -19.44
CA VAL A 96 -4.53 -14.58 -20.79
C VAL A 96 -3.92 -13.63 -21.81
N GLY A 97 -3.42 -14.19 -22.91
CA GLY A 97 -2.79 -13.43 -23.97
C GLY A 97 -3.72 -12.38 -24.58
N GLY A 98 -3.21 -11.16 -24.76
CA GLY A 98 -3.92 -10.07 -25.44
C GLY A 98 -4.97 -9.32 -24.60
N LEU A 99 -5.26 -9.74 -23.36
CA LEU A 99 -6.17 -9.01 -22.47
C LEU A 99 -5.45 -7.87 -21.72
N SER A 100 -6.20 -6.81 -21.46
CA SER A 100 -5.92 -5.69 -20.54
C SER A 100 -6.60 -5.93 -19.19
N SER A 101 -6.32 -5.11 -18.18
CA SER A 101 -7.05 -5.14 -16.90
C SER A 101 -8.57 -5.06 -17.12
N ARG A 102 -9.02 -4.08 -17.91
CA ARG A 102 -10.42 -3.95 -18.36
C ARG A 102 -10.97 -5.23 -19.01
N THR A 103 -10.33 -5.72 -20.07
CA THR A 103 -10.90 -6.84 -20.85
C THR A 103 -10.78 -8.19 -20.14
N TYR A 104 -9.90 -8.33 -19.15
CA TYR A 104 -9.88 -9.46 -18.22
C TYR A 104 -11.12 -9.50 -17.32
N VAL A 105 -11.67 -8.33 -16.93
CA VAL A 105 -12.99 -8.22 -16.28
C VAL A 105 -14.12 -8.49 -17.27
N THR A 106 -14.18 -7.77 -18.40
CA THR A 106 -15.37 -7.80 -19.27
C THR A 106 -15.52 -9.10 -20.09
N SER A 107 -14.44 -9.89 -20.22
CA SER A 107 -14.47 -11.27 -20.74
C SER A 107 -14.79 -12.32 -19.66
N GLY A 108 -15.11 -11.91 -18.42
CA GLY A 108 -15.46 -12.78 -17.30
C GLY A 108 -14.31 -13.61 -16.72
N HIS A 109 -13.07 -13.40 -17.16
CA HIS A 109 -11.91 -14.14 -16.61
C HIS A 109 -11.65 -13.77 -15.16
N TRP A 110 -11.88 -12.50 -14.78
CA TRP A 110 -11.77 -12.08 -13.40
C TRP A 110 -12.73 -12.84 -12.48
N GLN A 111 -14.02 -12.88 -12.79
CA GLN A 111 -15.02 -13.54 -11.94
C GLN A 111 -14.75 -15.05 -11.80
N ARG A 112 -14.33 -15.71 -12.89
CA ARG A 112 -13.89 -17.12 -12.87
C ARG A 112 -12.65 -17.33 -11.99
N THR A 113 -11.70 -16.40 -12.01
CA THR A 113 -10.49 -16.49 -11.18
C THR A 113 -10.78 -16.15 -9.71
N LEU A 114 -11.59 -15.13 -9.42
CA LEU A 114 -11.99 -14.72 -8.07
C LEU A 114 -12.80 -15.78 -7.33
N ALA A 115 -13.52 -16.65 -8.06
CA ALA A 115 -14.17 -17.82 -7.48
C ALA A 115 -13.18 -18.82 -6.87
N LEU A 116 -11.93 -18.88 -7.37
CA LEU A 116 -10.86 -19.76 -6.88
C LEU A 116 -10.08 -19.17 -5.70
N VAL A 117 -10.10 -17.84 -5.52
CA VAL A 117 -9.33 -17.12 -4.49
C VAL A 117 -9.93 -17.37 -3.11
N LYS A 118 -9.10 -17.87 -2.18
CA LYS A 118 -9.47 -18.09 -0.76
C LYS A 118 -8.46 -17.46 0.21
N ARG A 119 -8.82 -17.41 1.49
CA ARG A 119 -7.96 -16.87 2.57
C ARG A 119 -6.60 -17.58 2.57
N GLY A 120 -5.52 -16.79 2.61
CA GLY A 120 -4.14 -17.30 2.62
C GLY A 120 -3.52 -17.54 1.24
N ASP A 121 -4.28 -17.36 0.14
CA ASP A 121 -3.71 -17.30 -1.20
C ASP A 121 -2.92 -16.00 -1.42
N VAL A 122 -2.00 -16.02 -2.40
CA VAL A 122 -1.27 -14.86 -2.90
C VAL A 122 -1.64 -14.67 -4.37
N VAL A 123 -2.08 -13.45 -4.73
CA VAL A 123 -2.48 -13.12 -6.11
C VAL A 123 -1.52 -12.09 -6.67
N LEU A 124 -0.69 -12.48 -7.64
CA LEU A 124 0.16 -11.55 -8.40
C LEU A 124 -0.61 -11.05 -9.63
N MET A 125 -0.65 -9.73 -9.84
CA MET A 125 -1.31 -9.12 -11.00
C MET A 125 -0.34 -8.25 -11.82
N GLN A 126 -0.28 -8.47 -13.13
CA GLN A 126 0.52 -7.66 -14.05
C GLN A 126 -0.23 -7.33 -15.34
N PHE A 127 -0.53 -6.05 -15.54
CA PHE A 127 -1.19 -5.51 -16.74
C PHE A 127 -0.46 -4.24 -17.20
N GLY A 128 -0.87 -3.66 -18.34
CA GLY A 128 -0.34 -2.40 -18.87
C GLY A 128 -0.01 -2.45 -20.36
N HIS A 129 0.52 -3.57 -20.87
CA HIS A 129 0.94 -3.66 -22.28
C HIS A 129 -0.23 -3.51 -23.26
N ASN A 130 -1.40 -4.07 -22.89
CA ASN A 130 -2.62 -4.07 -23.71
C ASN A 130 -3.55 -2.90 -23.34
N ASP A 131 -3.51 -2.46 -22.09
CA ASP A 131 -4.22 -1.29 -21.55
C ASP A 131 -3.84 0.00 -22.29
N ALA A 132 -2.59 0.09 -22.77
CA ALA A 132 -2.08 1.14 -23.66
C ALA A 132 -2.64 1.14 -25.10
N SER A 133 -3.56 0.23 -25.46
CA SER A 133 -4.22 0.22 -26.77
C SER A 133 -5.31 1.32 -26.87
N ALA A 134 -5.93 1.49 -28.03
CA ALA A 134 -7.12 2.32 -28.14
C ALA A 134 -8.26 1.79 -27.26
N ILE A 135 -9.00 2.71 -26.63
CA ILE A 135 -10.15 2.40 -25.77
C ILE A 135 -11.26 1.69 -26.57
N ASN A 136 -11.53 2.16 -27.79
CA ASN A 136 -12.54 1.61 -28.67
C ASN A 136 -12.01 1.60 -30.12
N ASP A 137 -12.05 0.44 -30.77
CA ASP A 137 -11.61 0.24 -32.16
C ASP A 137 -12.25 -1.03 -32.72
N THR A 138 -12.17 -1.28 -34.03
CA THR A 138 -12.80 -2.44 -34.70
C THR A 138 -11.98 -3.74 -34.65
N SER A 139 -10.83 -3.75 -33.96
CA SER A 139 -9.84 -4.84 -34.01
C SER A 139 -9.56 -5.50 -32.65
N ARG A 140 -9.65 -4.74 -31.56
CA ARG A 140 -9.22 -5.12 -30.20
C ARG A 140 -10.08 -4.46 -29.12
N ALA A 141 -10.42 -3.17 -29.24
CA ALA A 141 -11.28 -2.41 -28.31
C ALA A 141 -10.96 -2.62 -26.81
N ARG A 142 -9.68 -2.56 -26.42
CA ARG A 142 -9.18 -3.08 -25.13
C ARG A 142 -8.46 -2.08 -24.23
N GLY A 143 -8.26 -0.85 -24.68
CA GLY A 143 -7.56 0.18 -23.89
C GLY A 143 -8.29 0.56 -22.61
N THR A 144 -7.57 1.12 -21.65
CA THR A 144 -8.14 1.79 -20.46
C THR A 144 -8.02 3.30 -20.61
N ILE A 145 -8.75 4.07 -19.79
CA ILE A 145 -8.39 5.46 -19.59
C ILE A 145 -7.01 5.49 -18.90
N ARG A 146 -6.14 6.41 -19.34
CA ARG A 146 -4.77 6.55 -18.84
C ARG A 146 -4.77 7.18 -17.44
N GLY A 147 -3.83 6.79 -16.59
CA GLY A 147 -3.70 7.31 -15.23
C GLY A 147 -4.37 6.45 -14.14
N THR A 148 -4.40 7.01 -12.94
CA THR A 148 -4.77 6.33 -11.68
C THR A 148 -6.06 6.83 -11.03
N GLY A 149 -6.68 7.87 -11.60
CA GLY A 149 -7.87 8.53 -11.04
C GLY A 149 -9.15 7.71 -11.14
N ASN A 150 -10.29 8.39 -11.05
CA ASN A 150 -11.62 7.76 -11.06
C ASN A 150 -12.40 8.03 -12.37
N GLU A 151 -11.68 8.34 -13.44
CA GLU A 151 -12.25 8.70 -14.75
C GLU A 151 -13.09 7.55 -15.32
N THR A 152 -14.18 7.91 -16.01
CA THR A 152 -15.09 6.98 -16.68
C THR A 152 -15.48 7.49 -18.05
N GLU A 153 -15.56 6.60 -19.04
CA GLU A 153 -16.02 6.89 -20.40
C GLU A 153 -17.05 5.83 -20.81
N GLU A 154 -18.18 6.27 -21.34
CA GLU A 154 -19.23 5.39 -21.85
C GLU A 154 -19.02 5.16 -23.35
N ILE A 155 -18.81 3.91 -23.77
CA ILE A 155 -18.61 3.56 -25.19
C ILE A 155 -19.67 2.60 -25.71
N ASP A 156 -19.97 2.70 -27.00
CA ASP A 156 -20.56 1.61 -27.77
C ASP A 156 -19.39 0.82 -28.40
N ASN A 157 -19.08 -0.33 -27.80
CA ASN A 157 -17.88 -1.11 -28.13
C ASN A 157 -17.96 -1.61 -29.59
N LEU A 158 -17.05 -1.13 -30.44
CA LEU A 158 -17.09 -1.36 -31.89
C LEU A 158 -16.81 -2.83 -32.26
N LEU A 159 -16.19 -3.60 -31.37
CA LEU A 159 -15.97 -5.04 -31.54
C LEU A 159 -17.21 -5.85 -31.09
N THR A 160 -17.63 -5.68 -29.83
CA THR A 160 -18.67 -6.52 -29.20
C THR A 160 -20.10 -6.05 -29.47
N LYS A 161 -20.27 -4.83 -30.00
CA LYS A 161 -21.55 -4.13 -30.22
C LYS A 161 -22.39 -3.92 -28.95
N ARG A 162 -21.73 -3.86 -27.79
CA ARG A 162 -22.37 -3.64 -26.48
C ARG A 162 -21.99 -2.27 -25.91
N ARG A 163 -22.90 -1.68 -25.15
CA ARG A 163 -22.60 -0.53 -24.27
C ARG A 163 -21.65 -0.97 -23.15
N GLU A 164 -20.65 -0.16 -22.85
CA GLU A 164 -19.64 -0.48 -21.83
C GLU A 164 -19.11 0.80 -21.13
N THR A 165 -19.03 0.78 -19.80
CA THR A 165 -18.30 1.79 -19.02
C THR A 165 -16.82 1.43 -18.93
N VAL A 166 -15.99 2.22 -19.59
CA VAL A 166 -14.52 2.18 -19.51
C VAL A 166 -14.08 2.99 -18.30
N ARG A 167 -13.04 2.53 -17.59
CA ARG A 167 -12.47 3.23 -16.42
C ARG A 167 -10.96 3.44 -16.57
N SER A 168 -10.38 4.20 -15.64
CA SER A 168 -8.91 4.36 -15.54
C SER A 168 -8.21 3.03 -15.26
N TYR A 169 -6.95 2.92 -15.68
CA TYR A 169 -6.09 1.78 -15.35
C TYR A 169 -6.00 1.54 -13.84
N GLY A 170 -5.77 2.61 -13.07
CA GLY A 170 -5.64 2.49 -11.61
C GLY A 170 -6.95 2.19 -10.88
N TRP A 171 -8.11 2.44 -11.50
CA TRP A 171 -9.38 1.95 -10.97
C TRP A 171 -9.47 0.42 -11.06
N TYR A 172 -9.15 -0.19 -12.21
CA TYR A 172 -9.22 -1.66 -12.36
C TYR A 172 -8.23 -2.39 -11.45
N LEU A 173 -7.01 -1.86 -11.29
CA LEU A 173 -6.06 -2.41 -10.32
C LEU A 173 -6.54 -2.29 -8.87
N GLY A 174 -7.11 -1.14 -8.49
CA GLY A 174 -7.71 -0.94 -7.16
C GLY A 174 -8.86 -1.91 -6.87
N ASP A 175 -9.74 -2.11 -7.85
CA ASP A 175 -10.88 -3.03 -7.79
C ASP A 175 -10.42 -4.49 -7.57
N TYR A 176 -9.38 -4.95 -8.29
CA TYR A 176 -8.76 -6.25 -8.01
C TYR A 176 -8.22 -6.34 -6.58
N ILE A 177 -7.43 -5.35 -6.13
CA ILE A 177 -6.84 -5.33 -4.79
C ILE A 177 -7.91 -5.43 -3.71
N ALA A 178 -9.02 -4.69 -3.86
CA ALA A 178 -10.17 -4.73 -2.96
C ALA A 178 -10.84 -6.10 -2.93
N GLN A 179 -11.17 -6.68 -4.10
CA GLN A 179 -11.84 -7.97 -4.18
C GLN A 179 -10.97 -9.15 -3.71
N ILE A 180 -9.65 -9.10 -3.93
CA ILE A 180 -8.70 -10.10 -3.41
C ILE A 180 -8.65 -10.06 -1.87
N ARG A 181 -8.62 -8.86 -1.29
CA ARG A 181 -8.67 -8.68 0.17
C ARG A 181 -9.99 -9.12 0.78
N ALA A 182 -11.12 -8.90 0.09
CA ALA A 182 -12.43 -9.38 0.53
C ALA A 182 -12.49 -10.93 0.62
N LYS A 183 -11.65 -11.64 -0.14
CA LYS A 183 -11.45 -13.10 -0.02
C LYS A 183 -10.43 -13.52 1.06
N GLY A 184 -9.81 -12.56 1.74
CA GLY A 184 -8.74 -12.81 2.72
C GLY A 184 -7.40 -13.22 2.11
N ALA A 185 -7.19 -12.98 0.81
CA ALA A 185 -5.94 -13.25 0.11
C ALA A 185 -5.03 -12.00 0.07
N THR A 186 -3.76 -12.21 -0.30
CA THR A 186 -2.75 -11.14 -0.38
C THR A 186 -2.59 -10.68 -1.84
N PRO A 187 -3.02 -9.46 -2.21
CA PRO A 187 -2.78 -8.89 -3.54
C PRO A 187 -1.38 -8.29 -3.65
N VAL A 188 -0.74 -8.55 -4.79
CA VAL A 188 0.56 -7.98 -5.15
C VAL A 188 0.51 -7.51 -6.59
N VAL A 189 0.80 -6.23 -6.82
CA VAL A 189 0.94 -5.65 -8.16
C VAL A 189 2.37 -5.87 -8.65
N VAL A 190 2.51 -6.28 -9.89
CA VAL A 190 3.80 -6.41 -10.59
C VAL A 190 3.76 -5.46 -11.78
N SER A 191 4.78 -4.60 -11.93
CA SER A 191 4.84 -3.72 -13.11
C SER A 191 5.15 -4.52 -14.39
N LEU A 192 4.62 -4.08 -15.54
CA LEU A 192 4.87 -4.72 -16.83
C LEU A 192 6.37 -4.80 -17.18
N ILE A 193 6.78 -5.84 -17.91
CA ILE A 193 8.18 -5.97 -18.35
C ILE A 193 8.59 -4.84 -19.32
N PRO A 194 9.88 -4.46 -19.39
CA PRO A 194 10.36 -3.51 -20.37
C PRO A 194 10.22 -4.05 -21.80
N ARG A 195 9.96 -3.15 -22.75
CA ARG A 195 10.07 -3.46 -24.17
C ARG A 195 11.54 -3.46 -24.60
N LYS A 196 11.90 -4.16 -25.69
CA LYS A 196 13.18 -3.97 -26.40
C LYS A 196 13.21 -2.60 -27.06
N ARG A 197 13.46 -1.56 -26.25
CA ARG A 197 13.65 -0.17 -26.68
C ARG A 197 14.71 0.46 -25.79
N TRP A 198 15.57 1.26 -26.40
CA TRP A 198 16.68 1.92 -25.74
C TRP A 198 16.59 3.44 -25.96
N ASP A 199 17.15 4.21 -25.03
CA ASP A 199 17.41 5.64 -25.21
C ASP A 199 18.68 5.90 -26.03
N ASP A 200 18.97 7.18 -26.28
CA ASP A 200 20.15 7.66 -27.00
C ASP A 200 21.47 7.36 -26.27
N HIS A 201 21.41 6.94 -24.99
CA HIS A 201 22.55 6.50 -24.19
C HIS A 201 22.70 4.96 -24.16
N GLY A 202 21.86 4.24 -24.92
CA GLY A 202 21.89 2.78 -25.01
C GLY A 202 21.34 2.06 -23.76
N LYS A 203 20.57 2.74 -22.90
CA LYS A 203 19.89 2.16 -21.74
C LYS A 203 18.46 1.79 -22.07
N VAL A 204 17.94 0.72 -21.47
CA VAL A 204 16.56 0.28 -21.69
C VAL A 204 15.56 1.30 -21.18
N LEU A 205 14.59 1.65 -22.02
CA LEU A 205 13.52 2.58 -21.67
C LEU A 205 12.64 2.02 -20.54
N ARG A 206 12.63 2.71 -19.41
CA ARG A 206 11.70 2.45 -18.30
C ARG A 206 10.32 3.04 -18.59
N ASN A 207 9.29 2.44 -18.00
CA ASN A 207 7.90 2.86 -18.12
C ASN A 207 7.39 3.59 -16.86
N ALA A 208 8.30 4.18 -16.08
CA ALA A 208 8.03 4.79 -14.78
C ALA A 208 7.13 6.05 -14.82
N GLY A 209 7.02 6.73 -15.96
CA GLY A 209 6.08 7.85 -16.18
C GLY A 209 4.74 7.44 -16.80
N ASP A 210 4.42 6.15 -16.82
CA ASP A 210 3.28 5.56 -17.51
C ASP A 210 2.80 4.31 -16.72
N TYR A 211 2.13 3.34 -17.35
CA TYR A 211 1.57 2.12 -16.72
C TYR A 211 2.43 1.44 -15.62
N ALA A 212 3.75 1.36 -15.73
CA ALA A 212 4.58 0.79 -14.64
C ALA A 212 4.63 1.71 -13.40
N GLY A 213 4.70 3.02 -13.61
CA GLY A 213 4.58 4.03 -12.55
C GLY A 213 3.17 4.05 -11.94
N TRP A 214 2.12 3.99 -12.75
CA TRP A 214 0.75 3.91 -12.25
C TRP A 214 0.47 2.62 -11.48
N ALA A 215 1.06 1.49 -11.88
CA ALA A 215 1.01 0.24 -11.13
C ALA A 215 1.66 0.39 -9.74
N LYS A 216 2.82 1.05 -9.67
CA LYS A 216 3.51 1.39 -8.40
C LYS A 216 2.67 2.32 -7.53
N GLU A 217 2.09 3.36 -8.12
CA GLU A 217 1.28 4.37 -7.44
C GLU A 217 0.00 3.75 -6.85
N VAL A 218 -0.70 2.91 -7.60
CA VAL A 218 -1.90 2.20 -7.11
C VAL A 218 -1.52 1.22 -6.00
N ALA A 219 -0.46 0.43 -6.19
CA ALA A 219 0.00 -0.47 -5.13
C ALA A 219 0.34 0.28 -3.84
N ARG A 220 0.99 1.45 -3.95
CA ARG A 220 1.26 2.36 -2.82
C ARG A 220 -0.03 2.89 -2.19
N ARG A 221 -0.94 3.45 -2.99
CA ARG A 221 -2.22 4.05 -2.55
C ARG A 221 -3.07 3.03 -1.81
N GLU A 222 -3.21 1.83 -2.37
CA GLU A 222 -3.98 0.76 -1.76
C GLU A 222 -3.21 0.02 -0.65
N ASN A 223 -1.94 0.34 -0.39
CA ASN A 223 -1.06 -0.40 0.53
C ASN A 223 -0.94 -1.91 0.20
N ALA A 224 -0.91 -2.26 -1.09
CA ALA A 224 -0.69 -3.62 -1.58
C ALA A 224 0.81 -3.91 -1.77
N GLY A 225 1.19 -5.19 -1.90
CA GLY A 225 2.56 -5.54 -2.29
C GLY A 225 2.88 -5.02 -3.69
N PHE A 226 4.13 -4.61 -3.92
CA PHE A 226 4.60 -4.19 -5.24
C PHE A 226 5.92 -4.86 -5.61
N ILE A 227 6.02 -5.35 -6.85
CA ILE A 227 7.28 -5.83 -7.44
C ILE A 227 7.53 -5.00 -8.70
N ASP A 228 8.58 -4.18 -8.66
CA ASP A 228 8.95 -3.32 -9.80
C ASP A 228 9.72 -4.10 -10.88
N LEU A 229 9.06 -5.07 -11.49
CA LEU A 229 9.65 -5.91 -12.54
C LEU A 229 10.10 -5.08 -13.75
N ASN A 230 9.45 -3.94 -14.04
CA ASN A 230 9.92 -3.00 -15.07
C ASN A 230 11.34 -2.50 -14.79
N GLU A 231 11.56 -1.83 -13.65
CA GLU A 231 12.87 -1.28 -13.30
C GLU A 231 13.92 -2.37 -13.03
N LEU A 232 13.53 -3.46 -12.34
CA LEU A 232 14.44 -4.57 -12.04
C LEU A 232 14.91 -5.31 -13.29
N ALA A 233 14.02 -5.56 -14.26
CA ALA A 233 14.39 -6.15 -15.54
C ALA A 233 15.17 -5.16 -16.42
N ALA A 234 14.82 -3.87 -16.43
CA ALA A 234 15.57 -2.85 -17.17
C ALA A 234 17.02 -2.74 -16.68
N ARG A 235 17.24 -2.71 -15.36
CA ARG A 235 18.60 -2.80 -14.77
C ARG A 235 19.33 -4.06 -15.19
N ARG A 236 18.65 -5.21 -15.23
CA ARG A 236 19.29 -6.47 -15.64
C ARG A 236 19.64 -6.47 -17.13
N TYR A 237 18.79 -5.90 -17.98
CA TYR A 237 19.04 -5.72 -19.40
C TYR A 237 20.22 -4.76 -19.65
N ASP A 238 20.30 -3.64 -18.91
CA ASP A 238 21.42 -2.70 -18.97
C ASP A 238 22.77 -3.32 -18.55
N GLN A 239 22.74 -4.34 -17.68
CA GLN A 239 23.94 -5.07 -17.22
C GLN A 239 24.44 -6.10 -18.23
N ILE A 240 23.55 -6.82 -18.91
CA ILE A 240 23.93 -7.86 -19.88
C ILE A 240 24.21 -7.29 -21.28
N GLY A 241 23.78 -6.07 -21.55
CA GLY A 241 23.99 -5.39 -22.82
C GLY A 241 23.01 -5.82 -23.91
N ARG A 242 22.86 -4.98 -24.94
CA ARG A 242 21.85 -5.11 -25.99
C ARG A 242 21.82 -6.49 -26.65
N ASP A 243 22.97 -7.03 -27.02
CA ASP A 243 23.05 -8.28 -27.80
C ASP A 243 22.60 -9.51 -26.99
N GLU A 244 22.87 -9.55 -25.68
CA GLU A 244 22.33 -10.59 -24.81
C GLU A 244 20.82 -10.39 -24.57
N VAL A 245 20.34 -9.15 -24.46
CA VAL A 245 18.90 -8.85 -24.39
C VAL A 245 18.19 -9.34 -25.65
N MET A 246 18.77 -9.17 -26.84
CA MET A 246 18.15 -9.67 -28.09
C MET A 246 17.86 -11.18 -28.02
N LYS A 247 18.76 -11.97 -27.42
CA LYS A 247 18.62 -13.43 -27.25
C LYS A 247 17.52 -13.86 -26.28
N LEU A 248 16.97 -12.94 -25.49
CA LEU A 248 15.85 -13.21 -24.55
C LEU A 248 14.47 -13.10 -25.21
N PHE A 249 14.42 -12.82 -26.52
CA PHE A 249 13.19 -12.66 -27.30
C PHE A 249 13.22 -13.60 -28.53
N PRO A 250 12.05 -13.98 -29.10
CA PRO A 250 11.98 -14.70 -30.35
C PRO A 250 12.68 -13.93 -31.48
N GLN A 251 13.51 -14.62 -32.27
CA GLN A 251 14.13 -14.04 -33.46
C GLN A 251 13.13 -14.16 -34.62
N VAL A 252 12.42 -13.07 -34.94
CA VAL A 252 11.35 -13.01 -35.94
C VAL A 252 11.41 -11.71 -36.74
N ALA A 253 10.74 -11.69 -37.90
CA ALA A 253 10.56 -10.51 -38.73
C ALA A 253 9.04 -10.22 -38.88
N PRO A 254 8.53 -9.01 -38.56
CA PRO A 254 9.24 -7.90 -37.92
C PRO A 254 9.72 -8.25 -36.50
N ASP A 255 10.70 -7.48 -35.99
CA ASP A 255 11.35 -7.75 -34.71
C ASP A 255 10.36 -7.75 -33.53
N GLU A 256 10.45 -8.77 -32.67
CA GLU A 256 9.61 -8.87 -31.46
C GLU A 256 10.15 -7.93 -30.37
N THR A 257 9.28 -7.06 -29.84
CA THR A 257 9.67 -5.99 -28.92
C THR A 257 9.03 -6.08 -27.54
N VAL A 258 8.15 -7.06 -27.32
CA VAL A 258 7.33 -7.22 -26.10
C VAL A 258 7.46 -8.62 -25.52
N HIS A 259 7.27 -9.65 -26.34
CA HIS A 259 7.15 -11.02 -25.83
C HIS A 259 8.52 -11.70 -25.71
N THR A 260 8.91 -12.07 -24.49
CA THR A 260 10.12 -12.85 -24.25
C THR A 260 10.00 -14.28 -24.77
N ASN A 261 11.14 -14.91 -25.04
CA ASN A 261 11.24 -16.36 -25.20
C ASN A 261 11.37 -17.04 -23.83
N TRP A 262 11.60 -18.36 -23.77
CA TRP A 262 11.70 -19.07 -22.49
C TRP A 262 12.82 -18.53 -21.59
N ALA A 263 13.97 -18.16 -22.15
CA ALA A 263 15.09 -17.61 -21.38
C ALA A 263 14.77 -16.22 -20.79
N GLY A 264 14.08 -15.36 -21.56
CA GLY A 264 13.60 -14.07 -21.05
C GLY A 264 12.48 -14.21 -20.02
N ALA A 265 11.56 -15.16 -20.23
CA ALA A 265 10.50 -15.47 -19.28
C ALA A 265 11.06 -16.02 -17.96
N ASP A 266 12.06 -16.90 -18.01
CA ASP A 266 12.75 -17.44 -16.83
C ASP A 266 13.52 -16.36 -16.08
N LEU A 267 14.22 -15.46 -16.79
CA LEU A 267 14.89 -14.32 -16.17
C LEU A 267 13.90 -13.43 -15.41
N ASN A 268 12.78 -13.08 -16.04
CA ASN A 268 11.73 -12.27 -15.41
C ASN A 268 11.09 -13.00 -14.22
N ALA A 269 10.88 -14.32 -14.30
CA ALA A 269 10.38 -15.12 -13.20
C ALA A 269 11.35 -15.13 -12.00
N ARG A 270 12.66 -15.20 -12.23
CA ARG A 270 13.67 -15.07 -11.16
C ARG A 270 13.61 -13.72 -10.46
N ILE A 271 13.41 -12.64 -11.22
CA ILE A 271 13.23 -11.28 -10.66
C ILE A 271 11.96 -11.21 -9.79
N VAL A 272 10.86 -11.82 -10.25
CA VAL A 272 9.62 -11.92 -9.45
C VAL A 272 9.81 -12.76 -8.19
N VAL A 273 10.55 -13.88 -8.24
CA VAL A 273 10.92 -14.68 -7.05
C VAL A 273 11.79 -13.86 -6.08
N GLY A 274 12.73 -13.06 -6.58
CA GLY A 274 13.46 -12.09 -5.76
C GLY A 274 12.54 -11.08 -5.08
N GLY A 275 11.53 -10.56 -5.79
CA GLY A 275 10.51 -9.66 -5.25
C GLY A 275 9.61 -10.32 -4.19
N ILE A 276 9.19 -11.56 -4.42
CA ILE A 276 8.45 -12.41 -3.47
C ILE A 276 9.23 -12.56 -2.15
N LYS A 277 10.55 -12.82 -2.23
CA LYS A 277 11.44 -12.91 -1.07
C LYS A 277 11.60 -11.56 -0.37
N ALA A 278 11.79 -10.47 -1.12
CA ALA A 278 11.94 -9.12 -0.56
C ALA A 278 10.67 -8.62 0.16
N LEU A 279 9.49 -9.01 -0.32
CA LEU A 279 8.20 -8.73 0.31
C LEU A 279 7.87 -9.70 1.48
N GLY A 280 8.60 -10.80 1.65
CA GLY A 280 8.33 -11.79 2.71
C GLY A 280 6.98 -12.51 2.57
N LEU A 281 6.51 -12.75 1.34
CA LEU A 281 5.17 -13.27 1.07
C LEU A 281 5.00 -14.72 1.56
N GLN A 282 4.46 -14.92 2.76
CA GLN A 282 4.05 -16.25 3.23
C GLN A 282 2.64 -16.62 2.72
N PRO A 283 2.34 -17.90 2.47
CA PRO A 283 3.21 -19.08 2.65
C PRO A 283 4.21 -19.33 1.49
N LEU A 284 4.17 -18.50 0.44
CA LEU A 284 4.93 -18.69 -0.79
C LEU A 284 6.45 -18.72 -0.58
N VAL A 285 7.01 -17.88 0.31
CA VAL A 285 8.44 -17.91 0.69
C VAL A 285 8.81 -19.24 1.38
N GLY A 286 7.96 -19.76 2.27
CA GLY A 286 8.15 -21.08 2.88
C GLY A 286 7.98 -22.26 1.90
N ALA A 287 7.28 -22.03 0.79
CA ALA A 287 7.08 -23.00 -0.29
C ALA A 287 8.13 -22.91 -1.42
N LEU A 288 9.17 -22.09 -1.31
CA LEU A 288 10.26 -22.08 -2.31
C LEU A 288 11.05 -23.40 -2.27
N ASN A 289 11.31 -23.97 -3.45
CA ASN A 289 12.21 -25.12 -3.60
C ASN A 289 13.69 -24.65 -3.61
N GLU A 290 14.66 -25.57 -3.72
CA GLU A 290 16.09 -25.22 -3.67
C GLU A 290 16.51 -24.18 -4.72
N ARG A 291 15.92 -24.19 -5.94
CA ARG A 291 16.17 -23.17 -6.95
C ARG A 291 15.60 -21.82 -6.54
N GLY A 292 14.38 -21.79 -5.97
CA GLY A 292 13.76 -20.57 -5.46
C GLY A 292 14.49 -19.98 -4.25
N LYS A 293 14.98 -20.83 -3.35
CA LYS A 293 15.79 -20.41 -2.19
C LYS A 293 17.11 -19.77 -2.62
N ALA A 294 17.78 -20.32 -3.63
CA ALA A 294 19.06 -19.84 -4.14
C ALA A 294 19.00 -18.46 -4.82
N ILE A 295 17.84 -18.02 -5.30
CA ILE A 295 17.65 -16.68 -5.86
C ILE A 295 17.76 -15.65 -4.72
N PRO A 296 18.62 -14.62 -4.79
CA PRO A 296 18.67 -13.59 -3.76
C PRO A 296 17.35 -12.81 -3.70
N ALA A 297 17.00 -12.28 -2.53
CA ALA A 297 15.91 -11.29 -2.46
C ALA A 297 16.29 -10.10 -3.37
N SER A 298 15.32 -9.58 -4.12
CA SER A 298 15.53 -8.35 -4.89
C SER A 298 15.95 -7.23 -3.94
N PRO A 299 16.80 -6.29 -4.39
CA PRO A 299 17.00 -5.05 -3.64
C PRO A 299 15.64 -4.47 -3.30
N ALA A 300 15.43 -4.06 -2.06
CA ALA A 300 14.19 -3.40 -1.70
C ALA A 300 14.03 -2.18 -2.63
N SER A 301 12.95 -2.14 -3.42
CA SER A 301 12.49 -0.88 -3.98
C SER A 301 12.38 0.08 -2.80
N GLU A 302 12.99 1.25 -2.88
CA GLU A 302 13.10 2.20 -1.76
C GLU A 302 11.76 2.33 -1.06
N ASP A 303 11.63 1.70 0.11
CA ASP A 303 10.46 1.88 0.96
C ASP A 303 10.65 3.27 1.54
N GLU A 304 9.91 4.23 1.02
CA GLU A 304 9.88 5.62 1.48
C GLU A 304 9.75 5.67 3.01
N ARG A 305 9.18 4.65 3.66
CA ARG A 305 9.06 4.48 5.11
C ARG A 305 10.08 3.44 5.66
N PRO A 306 11.40 3.70 5.69
CA PRO A 306 12.37 2.70 6.15
C PRO A 306 12.18 2.37 7.64
N VAL A 307 12.20 1.09 7.98
CA VAL A 307 12.22 0.63 9.37
C VAL A 307 13.65 0.74 9.89
N VAL A 308 13.92 1.78 10.68
CA VAL A 308 15.22 1.96 11.37
C VAL A 308 15.36 0.91 12.46
N ASP A 309 16.55 0.33 12.70
CA ASP A 309 16.74 -0.52 13.88
C ASP A 309 16.46 0.30 15.14
N ALA A 310 15.59 -0.22 16.01
CA ALA A 310 15.27 0.42 17.27
C ALA A 310 16.51 0.63 18.16
N LYS A 311 17.52 -0.24 18.04
CA LYS A 311 18.75 -0.23 18.84
C LYS A 311 19.78 0.81 18.37
N SER A 312 19.71 1.26 17.12
CA SER A 312 20.66 2.25 16.58
C SER A 312 20.25 3.71 16.84
N VAL A 313 19.02 3.94 17.30
CA VAL A 313 18.53 5.29 17.65
C VAL A 313 18.76 5.53 19.15
N LYS A 314 19.70 6.44 19.46
CA LYS A 314 19.94 6.92 20.82
C LYS A 314 18.67 7.61 21.35
N ALA A 315 18.20 7.21 22.53
CA ALA A 315 17.10 7.89 23.19
C ALA A 315 17.52 9.30 23.63
N GLU A 316 16.75 10.31 23.25
CA GLU A 316 16.86 11.65 23.83
C GLU A 316 16.39 11.64 25.29
N GLN A 317 16.89 12.62 26.06
CA GLN A 317 16.61 12.80 27.48
C GLN A 317 16.45 14.29 27.79
N ALA A 318 15.71 14.62 28.84
CA ALA A 318 15.60 15.98 29.34
C ALA A 318 16.97 16.53 29.77
N ALA A 319 17.34 17.73 29.27
CA ALA A 319 18.60 18.38 29.62
C ALA A 319 18.60 18.90 31.07
N ASN A 320 17.44 19.30 31.58
CA ASN A 320 17.23 19.68 32.98
C ASN A 320 16.01 18.97 33.55
N THR A 321 16.22 17.96 34.39
CA THR A 321 15.14 17.13 34.97
C THR A 321 14.21 17.88 35.92
N ALA A 322 14.59 19.06 36.41
CA ALA A 322 13.74 19.91 37.24
C ALA A 322 12.69 20.71 36.43
N LEU A 323 12.86 20.85 35.12
CA LEU A 323 11.90 21.51 34.24
C LEU A 323 10.82 20.52 33.73
N PRO A 324 9.60 20.98 33.44
CA PRO A 324 8.65 20.20 32.65
C PRO A 324 9.24 19.86 31.27
N THR A 325 8.72 18.80 30.66
CA THR A 325 9.18 18.30 29.36
C THR A 325 8.03 18.25 28.36
N LEU A 326 8.29 18.74 27.15
CA LEU A 326 7.49 18.50 25.96
C LEU A 326 8.03 17.26 25.24
N HIS A 327 7.35 16.12 25.42
CA HIS A 327 7.67 14.86 24.78
C HIS A 327 7.01 14.77 23.40
N LEU A 328 7.79 14.45 22.36
CA LEU A 328 7.29 14.24 21.00
C LEU A 328 7.29 12.75 20.68
N VAL A 329 6.14 12.21 20.24
CA VAL A 329 5.95 10.79 19.96
C VAL A 329 5.32 10.64 18.58
N GLY A 330 5.91 9.78 17.73
CA GLY A 330 5.41 9.59 16.37
C GLY A 330 6.36 8.85 15.44
N ASP A 331 6.15 9.09 14.14
CA ASP A 331 6.81 8.39 13.03
C ASP A 331 7.96 9.21 12.37
N SER A 332 8.32 8.87 11.13
CA SER A 332 9.36 9.56 10.36
C SER A 332 9.06 11.02 10.03
N THR A 333 7.80 11.47 10.12
CA THR A 333 7.41 12.88 9.95
C THR A 333 7.60 13.71 11.23
N VAL A 334 7.90 13.07 12.36
CA VAL A 334 8.16 13.70 13.67
C VAL A 334 9.62 13.57 14.10
N LYS A 335 10.30 12.47 13.74
CA LYS A 335 11.66 12.10 14.21
C LYS A 335 12.74 13.19 14.11
N SER A 336 13.71 13.11 15.02
CA SER A 336 15.00 13.79 14.92
C SER A 336 15.92 13.13 13.87
N GLY A 337 16.88 13.90 13.35
CA GLY A 337 17.93 13.47 12.43
C GLY A 337 17.47 13.26 10.97
N GLY A 338 18.21 13.83 10.02
CA GLY A 338 17.84 13.91 8.60
C GLY A 338 18.69 13.08 7.62
N ALA A 339 18.84 11.77 7.84
CA ALA A 339 19.48 10.90 6.84
C ALA A 339 18.71 10.95 5.51
N GLY A 340 19.43 11.08 4.38
CA GLY A 340 18.83 11.22 3.04
C GLY A 340 18.06 12.53 2.80
N GLY A 341 18.11 13.50 3.72
CA GLY A 341 17.33 14.73 3.63
C GLY A 341 15.90 14.63 4.18
N HIS A 342 15.50 13.50 4.78
CA HIS A 342 14.17 13.30 5.36
C HIS A 342 14.11 13.84 6.81
N VAL A 343 13.57 15.04 6.99
CA VAL A 343 13.52 15.74 8.29
C VAL A 343 12.08 15.71 8.83
N GLY A 344 11.90 15.36 10.11
CA GLY A 344 10.60 15.44 10.79
C GLY A 344 10.38 16.80 11.45
N TRP A 345 9.14 17.21 11.71
CA TRP A 345 8.88 18.53 12.30
C TRP A 345 9.40 18.67 13.74
N GLY A 346 9.54 17.57 14.50
CA GLY A 346 10.04 17.60 15.87
C GLY A 346 11.49 18.11 15.96
N GLU A 347 12.30 17.75 14.97
CA GLU A 347 13.68 18.24 14.74
C GLU A 347 13.75 19.77 14.55
N ARG A 348 12.62 20.44 14.27
CA ARG A 348 12.55 21.91 14.03
C ARG A 348 11.65 22.66 15.02
N ILE A 349 11.11 22.00 16.05
CA ILE A 349 10.18 22.65 16.99
C ILE A 349 10.85 23.33 18.19
N ALA A 350 12.06 22.91 18.59
CA ALA A 350 12.73 23.43 19.79
C ALA A 350 12.91 24.97 19.82
N PRO A 351 13.26 25.69 18.73
CA PRO A 351 13.42 27.15 18.74
C PRO A 351 12.16 27.95 19.10
N TYR A 352 10.97 27.34 18.99
CA TYR A 352 9.71 27.98 19.38
C TYR A 352 9.47 27.95 20.90
N PHE A 353 10.30 27.25 21.67
CA PHE A 353 10.21 27.13 23.13
C PHE A 353 11.42 27.77 23.83
N ASP A 354 11.16 28.29 25.02
CA ASP A 354 12.16 28.81 25.95
C ASP A 354 12.75 27.62 26.72
N THR A 355 13.94 27.17 26.33
CA THR A 355 14.63 26.02 26.93
C THR A 355 15.10 26.27 28.36
N GLY A 356 15.01 27.50 28.86
CA GLY A 356 15.14 27.80 30.30
C GLY A 356 13.89 27.45 31.12
N LYS A 357 12.76 27.14 30.47
CA LYS A 357 11.46 26.84 31.11
C LYS A 357 10.91 25.44 30.82
N VAL A 358 11.28 24.84 29.70
CA VAL A 358 10.80 23.51 29.28
C VAL A 358 11.89 22.75 28.53
N ASN A 359 11.97 21.44 28.72
CA ASN A 359 12.74 20.56 27.84
C ASN A 359 11.92 20.23 26.59
N VAL A 360 12.56 20.02 25.44
CA VAL A 360 11.92 19.37 24.28
C VAL A 360 12.67 18.07 24.02
N VAL A 361 11.97 16.94 24.01
CA VAL A 361 12.57 15.61 23.90
C VAL A 361 11.81 14.80 22.85
N ASN A 362 12.49 14.37 21.80
CA ASN A 362 11.89 13.65 20.68
C ASN A 362 12.12 12.15 20.79
N HIS A 363 11.04 11.39 20.89
CA HIS A 363 11.04 9.92 20.94
C HIS A 363 10.63 9.28 19.61
N ALA A 364 10.22 10.08 18.63
CA ALA A 364 9.72 9.60 17.35
C ALA A 364 10.79 8.90 16.51
N ILE A 365 10.38 7.91 15.73
CA ILE A 365 11.30 7.07 14.96
C ILE A 365 10.71 6.67 13.60
N GLY A 366 11.58 6.60 12.59
CA GLY A 366 11.19 6.26 11.23
C GLY A 366 10.52 4.90 11.10
N GLY A 367 9.46 4.86 10.29
CA GLY A 367 8.74 3.64 9.94
C GLY A 367 7.86 3.05 11.05
N ARG A 368 7.58 3.74 12.16
CA ARG A 368 6.68 3.25 13.22
C ARG A 368 5.22 3.68 13.03
N SER A 369 4.34 2.81 13.47
CA SER A 369 2.91 3.00 13.69
C SER A 369 2.61 3.06 15.19
N SER A 370 1.40 3.46 15.58
CA SER A 370 0.91 3.35 16.96
C SER A 370 1.09 1.94 17.52
N ARG A 371 0.78 0.92 16.71
CA ARG A 371 1.02 -0.49 17.02
C ARG A 371 2.49 -0.80 17.29
N THR A 372 3.38 -0.52 16.33
CA THR A 372 4.80 -0.96 16.42
C THR A 372 5.60 -0.14 17.44
N PHE A 373 5.22 1.11 17.70
CA PHE A 373 5.78 1.88 18.80
C PHE A 373 5.39 1.31 20.18
N PHE A 374 4.19 0.73 20.31
CA PHE A 374 3.78 -0.01 21.51
C PHE A 374 4.54 -1.34 21.63
N THR A 375 4.52 -2.20 20.61
CA THR A 375 5.05 -3.57 20.70
C THR A 375 6.58 -3.65 20.73
N GLU A 376 7.31 -2.65 20.22
CA GLU A 376 8.77 -2.51 20.42
C GLU A 376 9.17 -1.98 21.82
N GLY A 377 8.19 -1.80 22.73
CA GLY A 377 8.40 -1.26 24.06
C GLY A 377 8.89 0.19 24.07
N ARG A 378 8.68 0.95 22.99
CA ARG A 378 9.11 2.36 22.91
C ARG A 378 8.26 3.24 23.81
N TRP A 379 6.96 2.97 23.88
CA TRP A 379 6.07 3.65 24.81
C TRP A 379 6.51 3.52 26.27
N ASN A 380 6.96 2.32 26.69
CA ASN A 380 7.47 2.11 28.05
C ASN A 380 8.67 3.02 28.36
N ARG A 381 9.59 3.21 27.40
CA ARG A 381 10.73 4.14 27.55
C ARG A 381 10.30 5.61 27.64
N VAL A 382 9.15 6.00 27.09
CA VAL A 382 8.56 7.33 27.30
C VAL A 382 7.97 7.41 28.71
N LEU A 383 7.22 6.40 29.15
CA LEU A 383 6.65 6.32 30.51
C LEU A 383 7.71 6.29 31.63
N GLU A 384 8.91 5.77 31.35
CA GLU A 384 10.07 5.83 32.25
C GLU A 384 10.59 7.26 32.46
N GLN A 385 10.43 8.16 31.47
CA GLN A 385 10.86 9.55 31.55
C GLN A 385 9.75 10.53 32.02
N LEU A 386 8.48 10.17 31.83
CA LEU A 386 7.34 11.04 32.13
C LEU A 386 7.12 11.29 33.63
N LYS A 387 6.90 12.56 33.98
CA LYS A 387 6.51 13.05 35.31
C LYS A 387 5.30 13.99 35.25
N ALA A 388 4.73 14.29 36.41
CA ALA A 388 3.60 15.20 36.51
C ALA A 388 3.97 16.62 36.02
N GLY A 389 3.09 17.23 35.24
CA GLY A 389 3.31 18.55 34.61
C GLY A 389 3.99 18.52 33.24
N ASP A 390 4.44 17.36 32.75
CA ASP A 390 4.90 17.20 31.37
C ASP A 390 3.74 17.29 30.36
N VAL A 391 4.07 17.56 29.10
CA VAL A 391 3.14 17.52 27.97
C VAL A 391 3.63 16.49 26.94
N VAL A 392 2.73 15.65 26.44
CA VAL A 392 3.01 14.65 25.42
C VAL A 392 2.25 14.97 24.14
N LEU A 393 2.98 15.17 23.05
CA LEU A 393 2.44 15.32 21.70
C LEU A 393 2.56 13.98 20.98
N ILE A 394 1.45 13.42 20.50
CA ILE A 394 1.42 12.11 19.85
C ILE A 394 0.83 12.24 18.44
N GLN A 395 1.55 11.77 17.42
CA GLN A 395 1.13 11.78 16.03
C GLN A 395 1.48 10.46 15.32
N PHE A 396 0.47 9.67 14.95
CA PHE A 396 0.60 8.42 14.19
C PHE A 396 -0.47 8.31 13.10
N GLY A 397 -0.22 7.51 12.06
CA GLY A 397 -1.16 7.30 10.94
C GLY A 397 -0.49 6.82 9.64
N HIS A 398 0.69 7.35 9.28
CA HIS A 398 1.38 7.05 8.00
C HIS A 398 1.75 5.56 7.82
N ASN A 399 1.90 4.83 8.93
CA ASN A 399 2.31 3.44 8.97
C ASN A 399 1.18 2.51 9.47
N ASP A 400 0.05 3.08 9.90
CA ASP A 400 -1.02 2.40 10.65
C ASP A 400 -2.10 1.80 9.75
N GLY A 401 -2.27 2.34 8.53
CA GLY A 401 -3.21 1.83 7.53
C GLY A 401 -2.80 0.48 6.92
N GLY A 402 -3.65 -0.03 6.01
CA GLY A 402 -3.43 -1.31 5.34
C GLY A 402 -4.03 -2.50 6.08
N ARG A 403 -3.73 -3.73 5.62
CA ARG A 403 -4.29 -4.97 6.17
C ARG A 403 -3.31 -5.62 7.15
N ILE A 404 -3.82 -6.06 8.30
CA ILE A 404 -3.08 -6.85 9.29
C ILE A 404 -2.68 -8.21 8.70
N GLY A 405 -1.46 -8.66 8.96
CA GLY A 405 -0.88 -9.85 8.34
C GLY A 405 -0.63 -9.71 6.82
N ASP A 406 -0.65 -8.49 6.27
CA ASP A 406 -0.14 -8.23 4.92
C ASP A 406 1.38 -7.98 4.99
N PRO A 407 2.22 -8.80 4.34
CA PRO A 407 3.68 -8.64 4.40
C PRO A 407 4.16 -7.27 3.89
N ALA A 408 3.44 -6.66 2.95
CA ALA A 408 3.74 -5.30 2.46
C ALA A 408 3.70 -4.25 3.58
N MET A 409 2.89 -4.47 4.62
CA MET A 409 2.80 -3.59 5.78
C MET A 409 3.94 -3.75 6.77
N LYS A 410 4.79 -4.78 6.65
CA LYS A 410 5.92 -5.06 7.55
C LYS A 410 5.51 -5.10 9.04
N GLY A 411 4.32 -5.63 9.32
CA GLY A 411 3.74 -5.70 10.67
C GLY A 411 3.24 -4.38 11.26
N ARG A 412 3.19 -3.30 10.47
CA ARG A 412 2.88 -1.94 10.97
C ARG A 412 1.39 -1.65 11.11
N ALA A 413 0.55 -2.22 10.25
CA ALA A 413 -0.90 -1.97 10.23
C ALA A 413 -1.59 -2.26 11.57
N SER A 414 -2.45 -1.35 12.01
CA SER A 414 -3.37 -1.50 13.16
C SER A 414 -4.81 -1.76 12.67
N GLY A 415 -5.71 -2.16 13.56
CA GLY A 415 -7.14 -2.25 13.21
C GLY A 415 -7.75 -0.87 12.96
N PRO A 416 -8.78 -0.73 12.10
CA PRO A 416 -9.52 0.52 11.96
C PRO A 416 -10.40 0.78 13.19
N GLY A 417 -10.67 2.05 13.51
CA GLY A 417 -11.63 2.45 14.53
C GLY A 417 -11.05 2.79 15.91
N THR A 418 -11.95 3.01 16.87
CA THR A 418 -11.63 3.36 18.28
C THR A 418 -12.15 2.35 19.32
N GLY A 419 -12.62 1.19 18.87
CA GLY A 419 -13.16 0.13 19.73
C GLY A 419 -12.12 -0.89 20.20
N PRO A 420 -12.55 -1.90 20.98
CA PRO A 420 -11.70 -2.93 21.56
C PRO A 420 -11.37 -4.08 20.60
N GLU A 421 -11.75 -3.99 19.32
CA GLU A 421 -11.62 -5.07 18.35
C GLU A 421 -10.14 -5.49 18.19
N THR A 422 -9.93 -6.79 17.99
CA THR A 422 -8.61 -7.37 17.75
C THR A 422 -8.60 -8.24 16.52
N VAL A 423 -7.44 -8.34 15.88
CA VAL A 423 -7.16 -9.28 14.78
C VAL A 423 -5.89 -10.05 15.11
N GLU A 424 -5.95 -11.37 14.99
CA GLU A 424 -4.77 -12.24 15.07
C GLU A 424 -3.83 -11.99 13.88
N ASP A 425 -2.59 -11.57 14.18
CA ASP A 425 -1.50 -11.51 13.22
C ASP A 425 -0.51 -12.65 13.49
N LYS A 426 -0.65 -13.75 12.72
CA LYS A 426 0.26 -14.90 12.79
C LYS A 426 1.56 -14.57 12.04
N LYS A 427 2.64 -14.44 12.80
CA LYS A 427 3.98 -14.09 12.31
C LYS A 427 4.65 -15.25 11.59
N PRO A 428 5.67 -14.97 10.74
CA PRO A 428 6.44 -16.02 10.06
C PRO A 428 7.20 -16.98 10.99
N ASP A 429 7.50 -16.58 12.23
CA ASP A 429 8.13 -17.43 13.27
C ASP A 429 7.13 -18.34 14.01
N GLY A 430 5.84 -18.26 13.66
CA GLY A 430 4.77 -19.03 14.28
C GLY A 430 4.11 -18.36 15.49
N THR A 431 4.64 -17.24 16.00
CA THR A 431 3.98 -16.46 17.05
C THR A 431 2.68 -15.82 16.55
N VAL A 432 1.75 -15.55 17.46
CA VAL A 432 0.48 -14.87 17.17
C VAL A 432 0.40 -13.61 18.02
N GLU A 433 0.23 -12.47 17.37
CA GLU A 433 0.05 -11.17 18.03
C GLU A 433 -1.43 -10.76 17.98
N GLN A 434 -2.00 -10.37 19.12
CA GLN A 434 -3.30 -9.71 19.16
C GLN A 434 -3.14 -8.24 18.78
N VAL A 435 -3.59 -7.89 17.58
CA VAL A 435 -3.47 -6.54 17.04
C VAL A 435 -4.73 -5.76 17.31
N HIS A 436 -4.61 -4.66 18.06
CA HIS A 436 -5.73 -3.80 18.41
C HIS A 436 -6.03 -2.73 17.35
N THR A 437 -7.15 -2.01 17.50
CA THR A 437 -7.47 -0.83 16.69
C THR A 437 -6.48 0.32 16.93
N PHE A 438 -6.36 1.22 15.96
CA PHE A 438 -5.59 2.46 16.07
C PHE A 438 -5.99 3.24 17.33
N GLY A 439 -7.29 3.48 17.49
CA GLY A 439 -7.80 4.25 18.64
C GLY A 439 -7.61 3.53 19.98
N TRP A 440 -7.50 2.19 20.01
CA TRP A 440 -7.12 1.47 21.23
C TRP A 440 -5.67 1.80 21.64
N TYR A 441 -4.71 1.78 20.71
CA TYR A 441 -3.32 2.14 21.01
C TYR A 441 -3.21 3.60 21.46
N MET A 442 -3.89 4.51 20.75
CA MET A 442 -3.91 5.93 21.11
C MET A 442 -4.59 6.18 22.47
N ALA A 443 -5.69 5.48 22.78
CA ALA A 443 -6.34 5.54 24.09
C ALA A 443 -5.42 5.01 25.21
N ARG A 444 -4.67 3.94 24.95
CA ARG A 444 -3.70 3.40 25.91
C ARG A 444 -2.60 4.41 26.21
N TYR A 445 -2.06 5.08 25.19
CA TYR A 445 -1.08 6.15 25.37
C TYR A 445 -1.62 7.33 26.18
N VAL A 446 -2.85 7.78 25.89
CA VAL A 446 -3.51 8.85 26.66
C VAL A 446 -3.65 8.44 28.13
N GLN A 447 -4.13 7.22 28.40
CA GLN A 447 -4.36 6.74 29.77
C GLN A 447 -3.07 6.62 30.57
N ASP A 448 -2.03 6.00 30.00
CA ASP A 448 -0.76 5.77 30.70
C ASP A 448 -0.04 7.09 31.02
N ALA A 449 -0.01 8.05 30.08
CA ALA A 449 0.61 9.35 30.31
C ALA A 449 -0.18 10.20 31.31
N LYS A 450 -1.52 10.15 31.29
CA LYS A 450 -2.35 10.81 32.30
C LYS A 450 -2.19 10.19 33.69
N ALA A 451 -1.97 8.88 33.78
CA ALA A 451 -1.65 8.21 35.05
C ALA A 451 -0.29 8.65 35.63
N LYS A 452 0.63 9.16 34.78
CA LYS A 452 1.88 9.84 35.18
C LYS A 452 1.70 11.33 35.52
N GLY A 453 0.49 11.88 35.40
CA GLY A 453 0.20 13.30 35.63
C GLY A 453 0.58 14.22 34.47
N ALA A 454 0.84 13.68 33.28
CA ALA A 454 1.14 14.46 32.08
C ALA A 454 -0.14 14.87 31.34
N THR A 455 -0.09 16.01 30.64
CA THR A 455 -1.16 16.43 29.71
C THR A 455 -0.87 15.88 28.32
N VAL A 456 -1.86 15.26 27.67
CA VAL A 456 -1.68 14.66 26.34
C VAL A 456 -2.39 15.49 25.27
N VAL A 457 -1.74 15.65 24.13
CA VAL A 457 -2.28 16.22 22.89
C VAL A 457 -2.13 15.19 21.78
N LEU A 458 -3.24 14.76 21.19
CA LEU A 458 -3.24 13.98 19.96
C LEU A 458 -3.24 14.94 18.77
N LEU A 459 -2.35 14.67 17.82
CA LEU A 459 -2.16 15.44 16.59
C LEU A 459 -2.48 14.53 15.41
N SER A 460 -3.42 14.95 14.55
CA SER A 460 -3.66 14.23 13.30
C SER A 460 -2.42 14.25 12.38
N PRO A 461 -2.21 13.26 11.49
CA PRO A 461 -0.98 13.18 10.69
C PRO A 461 -0.75 14.38 9.78
N VAL A 462 0.51 14.70 9.49
CA VAL A 462 0.82 15.68 8.42
C VAL A 462 0.30 15.14 7.07
N PRO A 463 -0.26 15.98 6.18
CA PRO A 463 -0.85 15.51 4.93
C PRO A 463 0.21 15.13 3.89
N HIS A 464 -0.05 14.09 3.08
CA HIS A 464 0.83 13.70 1.98
C HIS A 464 0.83 14.73 0.83
N ARG A 465 1.98 14.83 0.16
CA ARG A 465 2.20 15.63 -1.06
C ARG A 465 1.16 15.36 -2.17
N ASP A 466 0.79 14.09 -2.34
CA ASP A 466 -0.15 13.59 -3.37
C ASP A 466 -1.61 13.47 -2.86
N ALA A 467 -1.97 14.25 -1.83
CA ALA A 467 -3.30 14.24 -1.23
C ALA A 467 -3.86 15.62 -0.88
N TRP A 468 -3.02 16.53 -0.36
CA TRP A 468 -3.46 17.78 0.27
C TRP A 468 -4.23 18.75 -0.64
N GLN A 469 -4.04 18.66 -1.97
CA GLN A 469 -4.76 19.50 -2.94
C GLN A 469 -6.20 19.01 -3.12
N ASP A 470 -6.39 17.70 -3.33
CA ASP A 470 -7.64 17.13 -3.83
C ASP A 470 -8.62 16.69 -2.73
N ARG A 471 -8.12 16.38 -1.52
CA ARG A 471 -8.94 15.84 -0.42
C ARG A 471 -8.36 16.19 0.96
N ARG A 472 -9.19 16.03 2.00
CA ARG A 472 -8.67 15.88 3.37
C ARG A 472 -7.97 14.53 3.45
N ASP A 473 -6.65 14.56 3.60
CA ASP A 473 -5.89 13.36 3.88
C ASP A 473 -6.18 12.87 5.32
N PHE A 474 -5.89 11.60 5.61
CA PHE A 474 -6.01 11.03 6.97
C PHE A 474 -7.37 11.22 7.69
N GLU A 475 -8.46 11.50 6.97
CA GLU A 475 -9.84 11.74 7.45
C GLU A 475 -10.20 10.89 8.68
N ASN A 476 -10.11 9.56 8.51
CA ASN A 476 -10.47 8.58 9.52
C ASN A 476 -9.55 8.62 10.76
N PHE A 477 -8.24 8.78 10.58
CA PHE A 477 -7.28 8.82 11.70
C PHE A 477 -7.49 10.08 12.54
N ALA A 478 -7.70 11.23 11.88
CA ALA A 478 -8.01 12.48 12.54
C ALA A 478 -9.36 12.44 13.29
N GLN A 479 -10.36 11.73 12.74
CA GLN A 479 -11.61 11.44 13.47
C GLN A 479 -11.35 10.56 14.70
N TRP A 480 -10.60 9.47 14.56
CA TRP A 480 -10.33 8.53 15.64
C TRP A 480 -9.53 9.18 16.79
N ASP A 481 -8.54 10.02 16.48
CA ASP A 481 -7.81 10.80 17.49
C ASP A 481 -8.72 11.81 18.21
N ARG A 482 -9.62 12.48 17.48
CA ARG A 482 -10.61 13.41 18.05
C ARG A 482 -11.55 12.68 19.03
N GLU A 483 -12.05 11.50 18.65
CA GLU A 483 -12.89 10.64 19.51
C GLU A 483 -12.14 10.13 20.75
N VAL A 484 -10.90 9.65 20.58
CA VAL A 484 -10.06 9.17 21.69
C VAL A 484 -9.74 10.30 22.66
N ALA A 485 -9.38 11.48 22.16
CA ALA A 485 -9.09 12.64 22.99
C ALA A 485 -10.32 13.06 23.82
N GLN A 486 -11.49 13.15 23.18
CA GLN A 486 -12.75 13.45 23.87
C GLN A 486 -13.09 12.39 24.94
N ARG A 487 -12.98 11.10 24.61
CA ARG A 487 -13.35 9.97 25.49
C ARG A 487 -12.43 9.81 26.69
N HIS A 488 -11.14 10.08 26.53
CA HIS A 488 -10.13 9.89 27.59
C HIS A 488 -9.60 11.20 28.18
N GLY A 489 -10.18 12.34 27.79
CA GLY A 489 -9.83 13.67 28.29
C GLY A 489 -8.39 14.07 27.98
N ALA A 490 -7.92 13.78 26.77
CA ALA A 490 -6.77 14.45 26.18
C ALA A 490 -7.25 15.65 25.34
N ARG A 491 -6.30 16.41 24.81
CA ARG A 491 -6.57 17.46 23.82
C ARG A 491 -6.39 16.89 22.42
N PHE A 492 -7.07 17.46 21.44
CA PHE A 492 -6.89 17.15 20.03
C PHE A 492 -6.59 18.44 19.27
N ALA A 493 -5.64 18.40 18.33
CA ALA A 493 -5.43 19.46 17.36
C ALA A 493 -5.36 18.87 15.95
N ASP A 494 -6.12 19.45 15.02
CA ASP A 494 -6.21 18.94 13.64
C ASP A 494 -5.04 19.44 12.79
N LEU A 495 -3.86 18.88 13.07
CA LEU A 495 -2.62 19.23 12.40
C LEU A 495 -2.65 18.92 10.89
N THR A 496 -3.38 17.88 10.46
CA THR A 496 -3.64 17.61 9.04
C THR A 496 -4.22 18.84 8.34
N MET A 497 -5.27 19.44 8.93
CA MET A 497 -5.91 20.62 8.35
C MET A 497 -5.08 21.90 8.56
N ALA A 498 -4.46 22.08 9.72
CA ALA A 498 -3.58 23.24 9.98
C ALA A 498 -2.41 23.33 8.98
N ILE A 499 -1.84 22.19 8.58
CA ILE A 499 -0.81 22.13 7.53
C ILE A 499 -1.44 22.26 6.13
N THR A 500 -2.54 21.55 5.84
CA THR A 500 -3.22 21.60 4.52
C THR A 500 -3.61 23.04 4.15
N ASP A 501 -4.19 23.81 5.07
CA ASP A 501 -4.54 25.21 4.82
C ASP A 501 -3.31 26.11 4.76
N GLY A 502 -2.21 25.73 5.42
CA GLY A 502 -0.90 26.32 5.20
C GLY A 502 -0.40 26.11 3.78
N TYR A 503 -0.44 24.87 3.28
CA TYR A 503 -0.02 24.50 1.93
C TYR A 503 -0.87 25.20 0.86
N ARG A 504 -2.19 25.27 1.05
CA ARG A 504 -3.10 26.06 0.18
C ARG A 504 -2.72 27.54 0.09
N ARG A 505 -2.30 28.16 1.21
CA ARG A 505 -1.80 29.54 1.22
C ARG A 505 -0.41 29.71 0.58
N ALA A 506 0.43 28.68 0.63
CA ALA A 506 1.75 28.71 -0.01
C ALA A 506 1.68 28.44 -1.53
N GLY A 507 0.71 27.65 -1.98
CA GLY A 507 0.56 27.25 -3.38
C GLY A 507 1.44 26.06 -3.77
N ALA A 508 0.98 25.29 -4.76
CA ALA A 508 1.54 23.98 -5.08
C ALA A 508 3.04 24.01 -5.44
N SER A 509 3.50 25.01 -6.19
CA SER A 509 4.90 25.15 -6.60
C SER A 509 5.86 25.33 -5.41
N ILE A 510 5.44 26.02 -4.34
CA ILE A 510 6.23 26.16 -3.12
C ILE A 510 6.16 24.87 -2.31
N VAL A 511 4.97 24.29 -2.17
CA VAL A 511 4.77 23.07 -1.37
C VAL A 511 5.51 21.86 -1.97
N ASP A 512 5.64 21.77 -3.28
CA ASP A 512 6.47 20.74 -3.94
C ASP A 512 7.94 20.83 -3.52
N THR A 513 8.47 22.01 -3.20
CA THR A 513 9.84 22.19 -2.70
C THR A 513 10.02 21.80 -1.23
N TYR A 514 8.95 21.47 -0.50
CA TYR A 514 9.01 21.06 0.91
C TYR A 514 9.22 19.56 1.12
N PHE A 515 9.09 18.74 0.07
CA PHE A 515 9.25 17.29 0.15
C PHE A 515 10.65 16.84 -0.31
N SER A 516 11.17 15.81 0.37
CA SER A 516 12.40 15.10 0.01
C SER A 516 12.13 13.79 -0.74
N ASP A 517 10.85 13.38 -0.85
CA ASP A 517 10.41 12.23 -1.65
C ASP A 517 9.15 12.57 -2.49
N ALA A 518 8.52 11.54 -3.08
CA ALA A 518 7.34 11.71 -3.92
C ALA A 518 6.02 11.86 -3.15
N ARG A 519 6.00 11.80 -1.80
CA ARG A 519 4.74 11.69 -1.04
C ARG A 519 4.76 12.12 0.44
N THR A 520 5.69 11.63 1.25
CA THR A 520 5.57 11.61 2.71
C THR A 520 6.60 12.47 3.41
N HIS A 521 7.88 12.33 3.04
CA HIS A 521 8.95 12.93 3.83
C HIS A 521 9.18 14.37 3.41
N THR A 522 9.16 15.25 4.40
CA THR A 522 9.59 16.64 4.21
C THR A 522 11.11 16.74 4.21
N ASN A 523 11.63 17.78 3.57
CA ASN A 523 12.99 18.24 3.76
C ASN A 523 13.04 19.26 4.91
N ASP A 524 14.19 19.90 5.11
CA ASP A 524 14.39 20.88 6.19
C ASP A 524 13.36 22.02 6.19
N ALA A 525 13.09 22.60 5.01
CA ALA A 525 12.13 23.70 4.84
C ALA A 525 10.69 23.24 5.13
N GLY A 526 10.31 22.05 4.65
CA GLY A 526 8.99 21.45 4.94
C GLY A 526 8.82 21.10 6.42
N ALA A 527 9.86 20.58 7.07
CA ALA A 527 9.85 20.28 8.50
C ALA A 527 9.74 21.55 9.35
N ALA A 528 10.46 22.62 9.00
CA ALA A 528 10.36 23.93 9.65
C ALA A 528 8.99 24.58 9.46
N PHE A 529 8.41 24.47 8.26
CA PHE A 529 7.04 24.89 7.97
C PHE A 529 6.03 24.14 8.86
N ASN A 530 6.12 22.81 8.89
CA ASN A 530 5.21 21.98 9.68
C ASN A 530 5.35 22.25 11.18
N ALA A 531 6.58 22.42 11.69
CA ALA A 531 6.82 22.79 13.10
C ALA A 531 6.14 24.12 13.48
N GLN A 532 6.15 25.12 12.59
CA GLN A 532 5.43 26.38 12.82
C GLN A 532 3.91 26.18 12.93
N ARG A 533 3.34 25.21 12.18
CA ARG A 533 1.90 24.88 12.18
C ARG A 533 1.52 24.07 13.42
N VAL A 534 2.40 23.18 13.90
CA VAL A 534 2.24 22.51 15.20
C VAL A 534 2.14 23.55 16.32
N VAL A 535 3.07 24.50 16.39
CA VAL A 535 3.05 25.55 17.41
C VAL A 535 1.78 26.42 17.31
N ALA A 536 1.37 26.78 16.10
CA ALA A 536 0.13 27.52 15.89
C ALA A 536 -1.13 26.75 16.33
N ALA A 537 -1.16 25.42 16.13
CA ALA A 537 -2.25 24.55 16.56
C ALA A 537 -2.27 24.37 18.09
N LEU A 538 -1.09 24.24 18.73
CA LEU A 538 -0.96 24.18 20.19
C LEU A 538 -1.42 25.48 20.88
N LYS A 539 -1.11 26.64 20.30
CA LYS A 539 -1.62 27.95 20.76
C LYS A 539 -3.13 28.09 20.62
N GLY A 540 -3.74 27.38 19.67
CA GLY A 540 -5.20 27.32 19.51
C GLY A 540 -5.91 26.40 20.51
N LEU A 541 -5.18 25.68 21.37
CA LEU A 541 -5.79 24.81 22.38
C LEU A 541 -6.26 25.60 23.61
N PRO A 542 -7.41 25.25 24.22
CA PRO A 542 -8.00 26.03 25.31
C PRO A 542 -7.09 26.12 26.55
N GLY A 543 -7.04 27.30 27.17
CA GLY A 543 -6.28 27.52 28.41
C GLY A 543 -4.76 27.61 28.23
N GLY A 544 -4.26 27.95 27.04
CA GLY A 544 -2.88 28.42 26.85
C GLY A 544 -1.80 27.42 27.23
N LEU A 545 -1.99 26.13 26.90
CA LEU A 545 -1.20 24.99 27.39
C LEU A 545 0.32 25.21 27.42
N VAL A 546 0.84 25.86 26.38
CA VAL A 546 2.27 26.04 26.14
C VAL A 546 2.71 27.50 26.22
N ASP A 547 1.80 28.45 26.45
CA ASP A 547 2.08 29.89 26.28
C ASP A 547 3.19 30.40 27.21
N GLN A 548 3.19 29.89 28.44
CA GLN A 548 4.23 30.12 29.45
C GLN A 548 5.64 29.66 29.02
N TRP A 549 5.73 28.70 28.09
CA TRP A 549 6.97 28.11 27.61
C TRP A 549 7.41 28.65 26.24
N LEU A 550 6.62 29.49 25.56
CA LEU A 550 6.97 29.99 24.22
C LEU A 550 8.20 30.90 24.27
N SER A 551 9.08 30.74 23.28
CA SER A 551 10.14 31.71 22.99
C SER A 551 9.55 32.99 22.34
N ALA A 552 10.40 33.96 22.00
CA ALA A 552 9.96 35.09 21.17
C ALA A 552 9.42 34.63 19.80
N GLN A 553 10.08 33.64 19.19
CA GLN A 553 9.64 33.01 17.94
C GLN A 553 8.34 32.22 18.13
N GLY A 554 8.19 31.51 19.25
CA GLY A 554 6.94 30.82 19.63
C GLY A 554 5.75 31.78 19.75
N ARG A 555 5.94 32.93 20.40
CA ARG A 555 4.90 33.97 20.50
C ARG A 555 4.54 34.56 19.14
N ALA A 556 5.52 34.76 18.26
CA ALA A 556 5.33 35.30 16.91
C ALA A 556 4.68 34.33 15.90
N ALA A 557 4.66 33.02 16.17
CA ALA A 557 3.87 32.08 15.37
C ALA A 557 2.37 32.45 15.45
N GLY A 558 1.62 32.29 14.36
CA GLY A 558 0.18 32.55 14.34
C GLY A 558 -0.61 31.63 15.29
N ILE A 559 -1.93 31.81 15.33
CA ILE A 559 -2.86 30.86 15.95
C ILE A 559 -3.58 30.14 14.81
N ALA A 560 -3.67 28.82 14.86
CA ALA A 560 -4.48 28.05 13.92
C ALA A 560 -5.93 27.98 14.41
N GLU A 561 -6.90 28.09 13.49
CA GLU A 561 -8.30 27.79 13.80
C GLU A 561 -8.47 26.28 13.99
N ASN A 562 -8.68 25.84 15.24
CA ASN A 562 -9.08 24.47 15.53
C ASN A 562 -10.57 24.30 15.18
N ARG A 563 -10.88 23.69 14.03
CA ARG A 563 -12.24 23.41 13.52
C ARG A 563 -12.67 21.95 13.74
#